data_AF-A0A2V5MFA6-F1
#
_entry.id   AF-A0A2V5MFA6-F1
#
_cell.length_a   1.000
_cell.length_b   1.000
_cell.length_c   1.000
_cell.angle_alpha   90.00
_cell.angle_beta   90.00
_cell.angle_gamma   90.00
#
_symmetry.space_group_name_H-M   'P 1'
#
loop_
_entity.id
_entity.type
_entity.pdbx_description
1 polymer ?
#
loop_
_entity_poly.entity_id
_entity_poly.type
_entity_poly.pdbx_seq_one_letter_code
_entity_poly.pdbx_strand_id
1 'polypeptide(L)' 'MILPILQYGDPILRAKGKRIEQFDDRIRELAANMIETMHAAHGVGLAAQQVGE' A
#
# COMPACT_ATOMS: atom_id res chain seq x y z
N MET A 1 -11.61 1.10 0.04
CA MET A 1 -11.47 2.52 0.45
C MET A 1 -10.20 3.10 -0.13
N ILE A 2 -10.20 4.40 -0.44
CA ILE A 2 -9.00 5.12 -0.89
C ILE A 2 -8.09 5.42 0.31
N LEU A 3 -6.82 5.02 0.20
CA LEU A 3 -5.78 5.20 1.19
C LEU A 3 -4.96 6.47 0.89
N PRO A 4 -4.44 7.18 1.91
CA PRO A 4 -3.52 8.28 1.68
C PRO A 4 -2.19 7.78 1.10
N ILE A 5 -1.71 8.43 0.04
CA ILE A 5 -0.39 8.12 -0.55
C ILE A 5 0.67 9.03 0.09
N LEU A 6 1.60 8.42 0.81
CA LEU A 6 2.74 9.10 1.42
C LEU A 6 3.68 9.67 0.36
N GLN A 7 4.21 10.85 0.66
CA GLN A 7 5.09 11.60 -0.23
C GLN A 7 6.55 11.50 0.21
N TYR A 8 7.46 11.88 -0.68
CA TYR A 8 8.89 11.86 -0.42
C TYR A 8 9.26 12.57 0.89
N GLY A 9 10.09 11.92 1.70
CA GLY A 9 10.53 12.40 3.01
C GLY A 9 10.03 11.53 4.17
N ASP A 10 8.98 10.74 3.96
CA ASP A 10 8.53 9.79 4.97
C ASP A 10 9.52 8.61 5.13
N PRO A 11 10.01 8.31 6.36
CA PRO A 11 10.98 7.24 6.58
C PRO A 11 10.46 5.85 6.19
N ILE A 12 9.16 5.59 6.21
CA ILE A 12 8.61 4.27 5.85
C ILE A 12 8.85 3.93 4.37
N LEU A 13 8.97 4.94 3.51
CA LEU A 13 9.28 4.76 2.09
C LEU A 13 10.68 4.19 1.85
N ARG A 14 11.54 4.15 2.88
CA ARG A 14 12.85 3.50 2.85
C ARG A 14 12.88 2.16 3.61
N ALA A 15 11.78 1.78 4.24
CA ALA A 15 11.69 0.54 4.99
C ALA A 15 11.52 -0.67 4.08
N LYS A 16 12.16 -1.78 4.45
CA LYS A 16 11.97 -3.06 3.77
C LYS A 16 10.61 -3.64 4.18
N GLY A 17 9.80 -4.01 3.19
CA GLY A 17 8.52 -4.68 3.42
C GLY A 17 8.71 -5.98 4.18
N LYS A 18 7.81 -6.27 5.12
CA LYS A 18 7.80 -7.54 5.84
C LYS A 18 7.27 -8.64 4.93
N ARG A 19 7.77 -9.86 5.13
CA ARG A 19 7.26 -11.04 4.43
C ARG A 19 5.84 -11.32 4.92
N ILE A 20 4.93 -11.57 3.97
CA ILE A 20 3.59 -12.08 4.29
C ILE A 20 3.72 -13.58 4.56
N GLU A 21 3.59 -13.97 5.82
CA GLU A 21 3.64 -15.39 6.23
C GLU A 21 2.28 -16.09 6.05
N GLN A 22 1.18 -15.34 6.18
CA GLN A 22 -0.18 -15.82 5.98
C GLN A 22 -0.98 -14.79 5.20
N PHE A 23 -1.71 -15.26 4.18
CA PHE A 23 -2.63 -14.44 3.41
C PHE A 23 -4.03 -14.56 4.00
N ASP A 24 -4.40 -13.60 4.86
CA ASP A 24 -5.69 -13.55 5.54
C ASP A 24 -6.61 -12.47 4.91
N ASP A 25 -7.78 -12.27 5.52
CA ASP A 25 -8.77 -11.30 5.05
C ASP A 25 -8.26 -9.85 5.16
N ARG A 26 -7.38 -9.55 6.13
CA ARG A 26 -6.76 -8.22 6.25
C ARG A 26 -5.88 -7.93 5.05
N ILE A 27 -5.04 -8.88 4.65
CA ILE A 27 -4.19 -8.73 3.46
C ILE A 27 -5.04 -8.61 2.18
N ARG A 28 -6.13 -9.39 2.09
CA ARG A 28 -7.07 -9.29 0.96
C ARG A 28 -7.71 -7.91 0.87
N GLU A 29 -8.17 -7.37 1.99
CA GLU A 29 -8.77 -6.03 2.07
C GLU A 29 -7.74 -4.94 1.73
N LEU A 30 -6.53 -5.02 2.30
CA LEU A 30 -5.45 -4.10 1.99
C LEU A 30 -5.12 -4.09 0.50
N ALA A 31 -5.00 -5.26 -0.14
CA ALA A 31 -4.74 -5.36 -1.57
C ALA A 31 -5.86 -4.72 -2.41
N ALA A 32 -7.13 -4.95 -2.05
CA ALA A 32 -8.26 -4.33 -2.73
C ALA A 32 -8.24 -2.79 -2.59
N ASN A 33 -7.98 -2.28 -1.38
CA ASN A 33 -7.87 -0.85 -1.11
C ASN A 33 -6.69 -0.22 -1.87
N MET A 34 -5.55 -0.91 -1.97
CA MET A 34 -4.39 -0.43 -2.72
C MET A 34 -4.66 -0.36 -4.23
N ILE A 35 -5.37 -1.33 -4.81
CA ILE A 35 -5.77 -1.30 -6.23
C ILE A 35 -6.70 -0.11 -6.48
N GLU A 36 -7.70 0.08 -5.63
CA GLU A 36 -8.64 1.21 -5.72
C GLU A 36 -7.89 2.56 -5.64
N THR A 37 -6.97 2.68 -4.68
CA THR A 37 -6.12 3.86 -4.46
C THR A 37 -5.22 4.15 -5.65
N MET A 38 -4.58 3.12 -6.22
CA MET A 38 -3.73 3.24 -7.40
C MET A 38 -4.52 3.80 -8.59
N HIS A 39 -5.72 3.27 -8.84
CA HIS A 39 -6.57 3.74 -9.93
C HIS A 39 -7.07 5.18 -9.71
N ALA A 40 -7.48 5.52 -8.48
CA ALA A 40 -7.91 6.88 -8.14
C ALA A 40 -6.79 7.92 -8.29
N ALA A 41 -5.54 7.52 -8.03
CA ALA A 41 -4.36 8.35 -8.25
C ALA A 41 -3.84 8.34 -9.70
N HIS A 42 -4.54 7.67 -10.63
CA HIS A 42 -4.12 7.47 -12.02
C HIS A 42 -2.71 6.84 -12.14
N GLY A 43 -2.35 5.97 -11.18
CA GLY A 43 -1.08 5.26 -11.13
C GLY A 43 -1.11 3.90 -11.86
N VAL A 44 0.07 3.31 -12.02
CA VAL A 44 0.26 1.99 -12.67
C VAL A 44 0.70 0.90 -11.68
N GLY A 45 1.24 1.30 -10.52
CA GLY A 45 1.63 0.39 -9.45
C GLY A 45 1.65 1.11 -8.11
N LEU A 46 1.42 0.36 -7.02
CA LEU A 46 1.42 0.87 -5.65
C LEU A 46 1.98 -0.20 -4.70
N ALA A 47 2.95 0.17 -3.87
CA ALA A 47 3.52 -0.68 -2.82
C ALA A 47 2.93 -0.35 -1.44
N ALA A 48 2.91 -1.32 -0.53
CA ALA A 48 2.28 -1.20 0.79
C ALA A 48 2.85 -0.03 1.62
N GLN A 49 4.17 0.19 1.55
CA GLN A 49 4.83 1.30 2.25
C GLN A 49 4.33 2.67 1.78
N GLN A 50 3.87 2.79 0.54
CA GLN A 50 3.34 4.06 0.02
C GLN A 50 1.99 4.44 0.66
N VAL A 51 1.33 3.50 1.33
CA VAL A 51 0.08 3.71 2.07
C VAL A 51 0.26 3.49 3.58
N GLY A 52 1.50 3.41 4.06
CA GLY A 52 1.82 3.32 5.49
C GLY A 52 1.94 1.91 6.07
N GLU A 53 1.99 0.86 5.24
CA GLU A 53 2.10 -0.56 5.67
C GLU A 53 3.50 -1.18 5.48
#